data_AF-A0A2G5IJD0-F1
#
_entry.id   AF-A0A2G5IJD0-F1
#
_cell.length_a   1.000
_cell.length_b   1.000
_cell.length_c   1.000
_cell.angle_alpha   90.00
_cell.angle_beta   90.00
_cell.angle_gamma   90.00
#
_symmetry.space_group_name_H-M   'P 1'
#
loop_
_entity.id
_entity.type
_entity.pdbx_description
1 polymer ?
#
loop_
_entity_poly.entity_id
_entity_poly.type
_entity_poly.pdbx_seq_one_letter_code
_entity_poly.pdbx_strand_id
1 'polypeptide(L)'
;MDSTAQYQRGSELLRQGRREEAKRWLVPLAEAGHPEAVRELAWTASGLAYTDPGYEAEAEHWLRREAEVRRDPDWLVTLAQEMRRWASGRVAEAEDLVAGMARSGSARAAGQLGYWRRRDGALEAAMDWYRLAIELGHRFAWRDLGWCLVALGRHAEAEALYRSHAEAGDVVAQHELTVLLHARGRGPAPRRPQL
;
A
#
# COMPACT_ATOMS: atom_id res chain seq x y z
N MET A 1 -4.30 -19.02 34.07
CA MET A 1 -5.37 -18.27 33.38
C MET A 1 -5.21 -18.54 31.90
N ASP A 2 -6.29 -18.89 31.21
CA ASP A 2 -6.26 -19.19 29.77
C ASP A 2 -5.95 -17.92 28.95
N SER A 3 -5.16 -18.05 27.88
CA SER A 3 -4.78 -16.93 27.01
C SER A 3 -6.01 -16.27 26.38
N THR A 4 -7.03 -17.07 26.08
CA THR A 4 -8.33 -16.58 25.59
C THR A 4 -9.01 -15.67 26.61
N ALA A 5 -9.06 -16.07 27.88
CA ALA A 5 -9.71 -15.28 28.94
C ALA A 5 -8.96 -13.95 29.20
N GLN A 6 -7.62 -13.99 29.14
CA GLN A 6 -6.79 -12.80 29.25
C GLN A 6 -7.01 -11.85 28.07
N TYR A 7 -7.06 -12.38 26.84
CA TYR A 7 -7.35 -11.60 25.64
C TYR A 7 -8.74 -10.95 25.72
N GLN A 8 -9.78 -11.71 26.06
CA GLN A 8 -11.15 -11.21 26.17
C GLN A 8 -11.25 -10.10 27.22
N ARG A 9 -10.56 -10.24 28.35
CA ARG A 9 -10.51 -9.20 29.38
C ARG A 9 -9.84 -7.93 28.88
N GLY A 10 -8.72 -8.06 28.18
CA GLY A 10 -8.01 -6.93 27.56
C GLY A 10 -8.85 -6.21 26.51
N SER A 11 -9.47 -6.95 25.59
CA SER A 11 -10.32 -6.40 24.52
C SER A 11 -11.55 -5.67 25.09
N GLU A 12 -12.17 -6.20 26.14
CA GLU A 12 -13.29 -5.52 26.82
C GLU A 12 -12.85 -4.20 27.46
N LEU A 13 -11.68 -4.16 28.10
CA LEU A 13 -11.14 -2.92 28.67
C LEU A 13 -10.83 -1.87 27.59
N LEU A 14 -10.37 -2.29 26.41
CA LEU A 14 -10.19 -1.37 25.26
C LEU A 14 -11.51 -0.74 24.82
N ARG A 15 -12.60 -1.52 24.72
CA ARG A 15 -13.94 -1.00 24.37
C ARG A 15 -14.44 0.03 25.38
N GLN A 16 -14.06 -0.13 26.65
CA GLN A 16 -14.37 0.82 27.73
C GLN A 16 -13.45 2.05 27.75
N GLY A 17 -12.47 2.15 26.84
CA GLY A 17 -11.48 3.23 26.81
C GLY A 17 -10.39 3.11 27.88
N ARG A 18 -10.36 2.01 28.65
CA ARG A 18 -9.43 1.77 29.76
C ARG A 18 -8.12 1.14 29.26
N ARG A 19 -7.42 1.89 28.41
CA ARG A 19 -6.27 1.39 27.62
C ARG A 19 -5.11 0.90 28.47
N GLU A 20 -4.70 1.66 29.48
CA GLU A 20 -3.59 1.28 30.36
C GLU A 20 -3.88 0.00 31.15
N GLU A 21 -5.14 -0.23 31.50
CA GLU A 21 -5.56 -1.47 32.15
C GLU A 21 -5.63 -2.62 31.15
N ALA A 22 -6.10 -2.37 29.93
CA ALA A 22 -6.09 -3.36 28.85
C ALA A 22 -4.68 -3.85 28.52
N LYS A 23 -3.68 -2.95 28.49
CA LYS A 23 -2.28 -3.29 28.23
C LYS A 23 -1.72 -4.31 29.23
N ARG A 24 -2.13 -4.27 30.49
CA ARG A 24 -1.72 -5.27 31.51
C ARG A 24 -2.12 -6.70 31.14
N TRP A 25 -3.17 -6.86 30.34
CA TRP A 25 -3.65 -8.15 29.85
C TRP A 25 -3.13 -8.49 28.46
N LEU A 26 -3.04 -7.51 27.57
CA LEU A 26 -2.71 -7.73 26.16
C LEU A 26 -1.20 -7.79 25.89
N VAL A 27 -0.38 -6.99 26.59
CA VAL A 27 1.07 -6.92 26.33
C VAL A 27 1.74 -8.28 26.56
N PRO A 28 1.53 -9.00 27.68
CA PRO A 28 2.15 -10.32 27.87
C PRO A 28 1.76 -11.33 26.79
N LEU A 29 0.51 -11.29 26.31
CA LEU A 29 0.04 -12.16 25.23
C LEU A 29 0.69 -11.80 23.90
N ALA A 30 0.76 -10.50 23.59
CA ALA A 30 1.36 -10.00 22.37
C ALA A 30 2.86 -10.31 22.31
N GLU A 31 3.58 -10.17 23.43
CA GLU A 31 4.98 -10.56 23.57
C GLU A 31 5.18 -12.06 23.36
N ALA A 32 4.24 -12.89 23.83
CA ALA A 32 4.21 -14.33 23.57
C ALA A 32 3.81 -14.69 22.12
N GLY A 33 3.54 -13.70 21.25
CA GLY A 33 3.21 -13.90 19.85
C GLY A 33 1.74 -14.20 19.57
N HIS A 34 0.82 -13.89 20.51
CA HIS A 34 -0.62 -14.05 20.29
C HIS A 34 -1.11 -13.08 19.20
N PRO A 35 -1.55 -13.56 18.02
CA PRO A 35 -1.81 -12.71 16.85
C PRO A 35 -2.85 -11.62 17.07
N GLU A 36 -3.94 -11.96 17.77
CA GLU A 36 -5.02 -11.04 18.07
C GLU A 36 -4.60 -9.95 19.06
N ALA A 37 -3.81 -10.28 20.08
CA ALA A 37 -3.32 -9.30 21.04
C ALA A 37 -2.34 -8.31 20.38
N VAL A 38 -1.43 -8.80 19.53
CA VAL A 38 -0.54 -7.94 18.74
C VAL A 38 -1.35 -6.99 17.85
N ARG A 39 -2.35 -7.52 17.14
CA ARG A 39 -3.21 -6.74 16.27
C ARG A 39 -3.97 -5.66 17.04
N GLU A 40 -4.61 -6.00 18.16
CA GLU A 40 -5.37 -5.05 18.98
C GLU A 40 -4.47 -3.91 19.49
N LEU A 41 -3.27 -4.22 19.96
CA LEU A 41 -2.30 -3.20 20.40
C LEU A 41 -1.80 -2.34 19.24
N ALA A 42 -1.49 -2.94 18.09
CA ALA A 42 -1.05 -2.24 16.88
C ALA A 42 -2.07 -1.20 16.41
N TRP A 43 -3.33 -1.61 16.23
CA TRP A 43 -4.37 -0.71 15.71
C TRP A 43 -4.85 0.31 16.75
N THR A 44 -4.86 -0.07 18.03
CA THR A 44 -5.16 0.90 19.11
C THR A 44 -4.08 1.99 19.16
N ALA A 45 -2.81 1.61 19.14
CA ALA A 45 -1.71 2.57 19.18
C ALA A 45 -1.66 3.43 17.89
N SER A 46 -1.83 2.83 16.70
CA SER A 46 -1.85 3.58 15.44
C SER A 46 -2.98 4.60 15.38
N GLY A 47 -4.18 4.24 15.87
CA GLY A 47 -5.31 5.16 15.93
C GLY A 47 -5.04 6.38 16.82
N LEU A 48 -4.25 6.23 17.89
CA LEU A 48 -3.84 7.34 18.76
C LEU A 48 -2.70 8.16 18.18
N ALA A 49 -1.79 7.48 17.47
CA ALA A 49 -0.68 8.12 16.78
C ALA A 49 -1.14 9.14 15.72
N TYR A 50 -2.37 9.06 15.21
CA TYR A 50 -2.93 10.10 14.33
C TYR A 50 -3.09 11.48 14.99
N THR A 51 -3.22 11.54 16.31
CA THR A 51 -3.46 12.80 17.04
C THR A 51 -2.38 13.12 18.07
N ASP A 52 -1.64 12.12 18.52
CA ASP A 52 -0.63 12.26 19.57
C ASP A 52 0.66 11.52 19.17
N PRO A 53 1.75 12.25 18.86
CA PRO A 53 3.05 11.67 18.51
C PRO A 53 3.63 10.73 19.57
N GLY A 54 3.19 10.84 20.84
CA GLY A 54 3.63 9.97 21.92
C GLY A 54 3.31 8.49 21.72
N TYR A 55 2.32 8.16 20.87
CA TYR A 55 1.94 6.78 20.57
C TYR A 55 2.60 6.22 19.30
N GLU A 56 3.33 7.01 18.53
CA GLU A 56 3.92 6.58 17.25
C GLU A 56 4.96 5.46 17.44
N ALA A 57 5.81 5.56 18.47
CA ALA A 57 6.80 4.54 18.77
C ALA A 57 6.17 3.20 19.20
N GLU A 58 5.09 3.27 19.98
CA GLU A 58 4.32 2.10 20.38
C GLU A 58 3.59 1.47 19.18
N ALA A 59 2.98 2.31 18.33
CA ALA A 59 2.31 1.86 17.10
C ALA A 59 3.30 1.17 16.15
N GLU A 60 4.47 1.78 15.92
CA GLU A 60 5.53 1.18 15.10
C GLU A 60 5.96 -0.18 15.65
N HIS A 61 6.23 -0.25 16.96
CA HIS A 61 6.65 -1.49 17.60
C HIS A 61 5.64 -2.62 17.34
N TRP A 62 4.36 -2.40 17.63
CA TRP A 62 3.34 -3.44 17.48
C TRP A 62 3.03 -3.79 16.01
N LEU A 63 3.08 -2.84 15.09
CA LEU A 63 2.90 -3.11 13.65
C LEU A 63 4.08 -3.93 13.08
N ARG A 64 5.31 -3.72 13.56
CA ARG A 64 6.46 -4.59 13.23
C ARG A 64 6.26 -6.00 13.78
N ARG A 65 5.82 -6.13 15.03
CA ARG A 65 5.48 -7.43 15.63
C ARG A 65 4.36 -8.14 14.86
N GLU A 66 3.40 -7.40 14.31
CA GLU A 66 2.34 -7.98 13.47
C GLU A 66 2.92 -8.63 12.20
N ALA A 67 3.87 -7.96 11.52
CA ALA A 67 4.57 -8.54 10.36
C ALA A 67 5.32 -9.84 10.73
N GLU A 68 5.97 -9.86 11.89
CA GLU A 68 6.71 -11.02 12.40
C GLU A 68 5.80 -12.21 12.73
N VAL A 69 4.73 -11.97 13.50
CA VAL A 69 3.77 -13.02 13.89
C VAL A 69 3.05 -13.59 12.67
N ARG A 70 2.71 -12.74 11.69
CA ARG A 70 2.13 -13.16 10.41
C ARG A 70 3.11 -13.89 9.51
N ARG A 71 4.43 -13.73 9.74
CA ARG A 71 5.52 -14.16 8.85
C ARG A 71 5.36 -13.58 7.44
N ASP A 72 4.97 -12.31 7.40
CA ASP A 72 4.64 -11.58 6.17
C ASP A 72 5.34 -10.21 6.22
N PRO A 73 6.58 -10.10 5.71
CA PRO A 73 7.33 -8.86 5.75
C PRO A 73 6.67 -7.75 4.92
N ASP A 74 5.88 -8.10 3.91
CA ASP A 74 5.11 -7.16 3.07
C ASP A 74 4.05 -6.38 3.87
N TRP A 75 3.73 -6.85 5.08
CA TRP A 75 2.94 -6.10 6.05
C TRP A 75 3.60 -4.80 6.50
N LEU A 76 4.94 -4.69 6.43
CA LEU A 76 5.65 -3.45 6.75
C LEU A 76 5.33 -2.31 5.77
N VAL A 77 4.79 -2.61 4.58
CA VAL A 77 4.22 -1.59 3.69
C VAL A 77 3.00 -0.93 4.33
N THR A 78 2.19 -1.67 5.10
CA THR A 78 1.05 -1.12 5.86
C THR A 78 1.54 -0.18 6.95
N LEU A 79 2.57 -0.58 7.72
CA LEU A 79 3.22 0.30 8.69
C LEU A 79 3.68 1.62 8.04
N ALA A 80 4.36 1.55 6.90
CA ALA A 80 4.81 2.76 6.21
C ALA A 80 3.63 3.66 5.78
N GLN A 81 2.49 3.10 5.36
CA GLN A 81 1.30 3.90 5.06
C GLN A 81 0.75 4.62 6.30
N GLU A 82 0.78 3.95 7.45
CA GLU A 82 0.34 4.52 8.73
C GLU A 82 1.28 5.62 9.22
N MET A 83 2.60 5.41 9.13
CA MET A 83 3.64 6.41 9.45
C MET A 83 3.43 7.73 8.73
N ARG A 84 2.97 7.70 7.47
CA ARG A 84 2.64 8.91 6.69
C ARG A 84 1.40 9.66 7.20
N ARG A 85 0.53 8.99 7.96
CA ARG A 85 -0.75 9.51 8.46
C ARG A 85 -0.72 9.91 9.94
N TRP A 86 0.31 9.47 10.67
CA TRP A 86 0.50 9.86 12.07
C TRP A 86 0.71 11.37 12.23
N ALA A 87 0.53 11.85 13.46
CA ALA A 87 0.53 13.27 13.80
C ALA A 87 1.81 13.98 13.38
N SER A 88 2.97 13.33 13.51
CA SER A 88 4.25 13.90 13.07
C SER A 88 4.49 13.80 11.55
N GLY A 89 3.74 12.93 10.86
CA GLY A 89 3.85 12.72 9.41
C GLY A 89 5.24 12.23 9.00
N ARG A 90 5.64 11.03 9.44
CA ARG A 90 6.96 10.40 9.18
C ARG A 90 7.12 9.92 7.73
N VAL A 91 6.94 10.84 6.78
CA VAL A 91 6.92 10.53 5.34
C VAL A 91 8.26 10.04 4.83
N ALA A 92 9.36 10.70 5.19
CA ALA A 92 10.70 10.31 4.73
C ALA A 92 11.06 8.88 5.18
N GLU A 93 10.86 8.58 6.47
CA GLU A 93 11.14 7.25 7.02
C GLU A 93 10.25 6.15 6.40
N ALA A 94 8.98 6.47 6.15
CA ALA A 94 8.07 5.56 5.47
C ALA A 94 8.52 5.26 4.03
N GLU A 95 8.97 6.28 3.29
CA GLU A 95 9.49 6.11 1.94
C GLU A 95 10.79 5.30 1.92
N ASP A 96 11.71 5.57 2.84
CA ASP A 96 12.96 4.83 2.94
C ASP A 96 12.72 3.34 3.27
N LEU A 97 11.78 3.06 4.18
CA LEU A 97 11.38 1.69 4.52
C LEU A 97 10.86 0.94 3.29
N VAL A 98 9.88 1.53 2.58
CA VAL A 98 9.28 0.89 1.40
C VAL A 98 10.30 0.78 0.26
N ALA A 99 11.18 1.77 0.08
CA ALA A 99 12.23 1.73 -0.93
C ALA A 99 13.27 0.65 -0.64
N GLY A 100 13.63 0.46 0.63
CA GLY A 100 14.45 -0.67 1.07
C GLY A 100 13.81 -2.00 0.72
N MET A 101 12.53 -2.18 1.04
CA MET A 101 11.79 -3.42 0.73
C MET A 101 11.67 -3.69 -0.78
N ALA A 102 11.38 -2.66 -1.58
CA ALA A 102 11.29 -2.77 -3.03
C ALA A 102 12.63 -3.24 -3.63
N ARG A 103 13.75 -2.63 -3.18
CA ARG A 103 15.10 -3.04 -3.59
C ARG A 103 15.46 -4.47 -3.16
N SER A 104 14.90 -4.93 -2.05
CA SER A 104 15.03 -6.31 -1.57
C SER A 104 14.06 -7.30 -2.23
N GLY A 105 13.29 -6.87 -3.24
CA GLY A 105 12.44 -7.74 -4.06
C GLY A 105 10.95 -7.77 -3.69
N SER A 106 10.47 -6.87 -2.83
CA SER A 106 9.03 -6.77 -2.55
C SER A 106 8.28 -6.09 -3.69
N ALA A 107 7.49 -6.87 -4.43
CA ALA A 107 6.62 -6.38 -5.50
C ALA A 107 5.55 -5.40 -4.97
N ARG A 108 5.01 -5.66 -3.78
CA ARG A 108 4.05 -4.79 -3.09
C ARG A 108 4.67 -3.43 -2.77
N ALA A 109 5.91 -3.43 -2.26
CA ALA A 109 6.61 -2.20 -1.92
C ALA A 109 6.91 -1.35 -3.16
N ALA A 110 7.38 -1.98 -4.25
CA ALA A 110 7.60 -1.29 -5.52
C ALA A 110 6.31 -0.66 -6.06
N GLY A 111 5.20 -1.42 -6.06
CA GLY A 111 3.89 -0.89 -6.44
C GLY A 111 3.41 0.27 -5.57
N GLN A 112 3.70 0.21 -4.25
CA GLN A 112 3.33 1.27 -3.31
C GLN A 112 4.09 2.57 -3.56
N LEU A 113 5.39 2.50 -3.86
CA LEU A 113 6.17 3.69 -4.26
C LEU A 113 5.69 4.28 -5.57
N GLY A 114 5.38 3.45 -6.55
CA GLY A 114 4.76 3.89 -7.80
C GLY A 114 3.47 4.67 -7.54
N TYR A 115 2.62 4.15 -6.66
CA TYR A 115 1.39 4.83 -6.25
C TYR A 115 1.64 6.18 -5.56
N TRP A 116 2.61 6.28 -4.66
CA TRP A 116 2.94 7.55 -4.01
C TRP A 116 3.48 8.58 -5.00
N ARG A 117 4.45 8.21 -5.83
CA ARG A 117 4.98 9.11 -6.87
C ARG A 117 3.92 9.56 -7.86
N ARG A 118 2.99 8.67 -8.25
CA ARG A 118 1.86 9.02 -9.11
C ARG A 118 0.96 10.05 -8.45
N ARG A 119 0.68 9.90 -7.16
CA ARG A 119 -0.10 10.85 -6.37
C ARG A 119 0.58 12.22 -6.20
N ASP A 120 1.90 12.23 -6.17
CA ASP A 120 2.71 13.45 -6.09
C ASP A 120 2.85 14.14 -7.47
N GLY A 121 2.31 13.54 -8.53
CA GLY A 121 2.40 14.03 -9.91
C GLY A 121 3.72 13.70 -10.62
N ALA A 122 4.64 13.00 -9.95
CA ALA A 122 5.90 12.53 -10.52
C ALA A 122 5.68 11.25 -11.34
N LEU A 123 5.00 11.39 -12.48
CA LEU A 123 4.55 10.25 -13.30
C LEU A 123 5.72 9.43 -13.84
N GLU A 124 6.81 10.05 -14.28
CA GLU A 124 7.99 9.35 -14.78
C GLU A 124 8.62 8.48 -13.69
N ALA A 125 8.81 9.04 -12.50
CA ALA A 125 9.32 8.29 -11.35
C ALA A 125 8.36 7.16 -10.94
N ALA A 126 7.05 7.39 -11.02
CA ALA A 126 6.05 6.35 -10.76
C ALA A 126 6.18 5.19 -11.75
N MET A 127 6.39 5.48 -13.03
CA MET A 127 6.55 4.46 -14.06
C MET A 127 7.75 3.55 -13.79
N ASP A 128 8.88 4.09 -13.31
CA ASP A 128 10.06 3.27 -12.99
C ASP A 128 9.77 2.29 -11.84
N TRP A 129 9.06 2.75 -10.81
CA TRP A 129 8.62 1.86 -9.73
C TRP A 129 7.57 0.84 -10.18
N TYR A 130 6.64 1.21 -11.05
CA TYR A 130 5.67 0.26 -11.60
C TYR A 130 6.32 -0.79 -12.51
N ARG A 131 7.35 -0.42 -13.29
CA ARG A 131 8.15 -1.38 -14.06
C ARG A 131 8.82 -2.40 -13.15
N LEU A 132 9.52 -1.93 -12.10
CA LEU A 132 10.10 -2.82 -11.09
C LEU A 132 9.03 -3.71 -10.44
N ALA A 133 7.86 -3.16 -10.12
CA ALA A 133 6.77 -3.94 -9.53
C ALA A 133 6.28 -5.05 -10.48
N ILE A 134 6.17 -4.78 -11.80
CA ILE A 134 5.82 -5.79 -12.81
C ILE A 134 6.89 -6.88 -12.88
N GLU A 135 8.17 -6.50 -12.91
CA GLU A 135 9.31 -7.43 -12.92
C GLU A 135 9.30 -8.36 -11.70
N LEU A 136 8.93 -7.83 -10.54
CA LEU A 136 8.77 -8.59 -9.29
C LEU A 136 7.43 -9.35 -9.19
N GLY A 137 6.56 -9.28 -10.19
CA GLY A 137 5.31 -10.05 -10.26
C GLY A 137 4.09 -9.38 -9.62
N HIS A 138 4.08 -8.06 -9.44
CA HIS A 138 2.91 -7.32 -8.96
C HIS A 138 1.79 -7.34 -10.01
N ARG A 139 0.78 -8.19 -9.79
CA ARG A 139 -0.30 -8.52 -10.73
C ARG A 139 -0.94 -7.33 -11.46
N PHE A 140 -1.12 -6.18 -10.78
CA PHE A 140 -1.86 -5.05 -11.33
C PHE A 140 -0.99 -3.81 -11.61
N ALA A 141 0.34 -3.89 -11.46
CA ALA A 141 1.20 -2.71 -11.65
C ALA A 141 1.26 -2.24 -13.11
N TRP A 142 1.06 -3.15 -14.08
CA TRP A 142 0.98 -2.81 -15.49
C TRP A 142 -0.17 -1.85 -15.81
N ARG A 143 -1.29 -1.96 -15.08
CA ARG A 143 -2.45 -1.10 -15.27
C ARG A 143 -2.13 0.33 -14.85
N ASP A 144 -1.49 0.49 -13.70
CA ASP A 144 -1.08 1.80 -13.20
C ASP A 144 0.02 2.42 -14.08
N LEU A 145 0.96 1.60 -14.59
CA LEU A 145 1.94 2.02 -15.59
C LEU A 145 1.26 2.53 -16.86
N GLY A 146 0.29 1.79 -17.38
CA GLY A 146 -0.50 2.18 -18.54
C GLY A 146 -1.26 3.48 -18.32
N TRP A 147 -1.85 3.66 -17.14
CA TRP A 147 -2.49 4.92 -16.77
C TRP A 147 -1.51 6.09 -16.78
N CYS A 148 -0.30 5.92 -16.23
CA CYS A 148 0.74 6.95 -16.26
C CYS A 148 1.15 7.31 -17.70
N LEU A 149 1.30 6.31 -18.57
CA LEU A 149 1.59 6.51 -19.99
C LEU A 149 0.49 7.32 -20.69
N VAL A 150 -0.78 7.02 -20.41
CA VAL A 150 -1.91 7.79 -20.95
C VAL A 150 -1.90 9.23 -20.43
N ALA A 151 -1.68 9.43 -19.13
CA ALA A 151 -1.62 10.76 -18.53
C ALA A 151 -0.49 11.63 -19.11
N LEU A 152 0.63 11.01 -19.52
CA LEU A 152 1.74 11.68 -20.21
C LEU A 152 1.54 11.84 -21.73
N GLY A 153 0.39 11.44 -22.27
CA GLY A 153 0.12 11.49 -23.72
C GLY A 153 0.85 10.42 -24.54
N ARG A 154 1.52 9.46 -23.89
CA ARG A 154 2.30 8.37 -24.51
C ARG A 154 1.38 7.20 -24.91
N HIS A 155 0.34 7.52 -25.68
CA HIS A 155 -0.75 6.59 -25.99
C HIS A 155 -0.29 5.34 -26.74
N ALA A 156 0.69 5.46 -27.64
CA ALA A 156 1.22 4.32 -28.39
C ALA A 156 1.90 3.28 -27.47
N GLU A 157 2.62 3.75 -26.45
CA GLU A 157 3.25 2.87 -25.46
C GLU A 157 2.22 2.22 -24.54
N ALA A 158 1.21 2.98 -24.10
CA ALA A 158 0.11 2.43 -23.31
C ALA A 158 -0.65 1.33 -24.09
N GLU A 159 -0.91 1.58 -25.38
CA GLU A 159 -1.57 0.61 -26.26
C GLU A 159 -0.74 -0.66 -26.45
N ALA A 160 0.57 -0.54 -26.67
CA ALA A 160 1.47 -1.68 -26.77
C ALA A 160 1.48 -2.51 -25.47
N LEU A 161 1.52 -1.84 -24.31
CA LEU A 161 1.48 -2.49 -23.02
C LEU A 161 0.15 -3.25 -22.80
N TYR A 162 -0.99 -2.60 -23.02
CA TYR A 162 -2.30 -3.23 -22.85
C TYR A 162 -2.52 -4.37 -23.86
N ARG A 163 -2.07 -4.21 -25.10
CA ARG A 163 -2.14 -5.26 -26.11
C ARG A 163 -1.34 -6.49 -25.70
N SER A 164 -0.12 -6.33 -25.21
CA SER A 164 0.71 -7.45 -24.77
C SER A 164 0.04 -8.27 -23.65
N HIS A 165 -0.57 -7.61 -22.66
CA HIS A 165 -1.30 -8.30 -21.60
C HIS A 165 -2.63 -8.90 -22.08
N ALA A 166 -3.33 -8.23 -23.00
CA ALA A 166 -4.57 -8.72 -23.59
C ALA A 166 -4.36 -9.99 -24.44
N GLU A 167 -3.24 -10.05 -25.19
CA GLU A 167 -2.82 -11.22 -25.96
C GLU A 167 -2.44 -12.40 -25.07
N ALA A 168 -1.95 -12.13 -23.86
CA ALA A 168 -1.74 -13.14 -22.82
C ALA A 168 -3.05 -13.60 -22.13
N GLY A 169 -4.22 -13.09 -22.56
CA GLY A 169 -5.53 -13.49 -22.05
C GLY A 169 -6.02 -12.69 -20.85
N ASP A 170 -5.38 -11.57 -20.49
CA ASP A 170 -5.85 -10.71 -19.41
C ASP A 170 -7.10 -9.90 -19.86
N VAL A 171 -8.26 -10.27 -19.31
CA VAL A 171 -9.55 -9.63 -19.57
C VAL A 171 -9.56 -8.16 -19.14
N VAL A 172 -8.83 -7.80 -18.07
CA VAL A 172 -8.70 -6.41 -17.65
C VAL A 172 -7.90 -5.62 -18.69
N ALA A 173 -6.84 -6.21 -19.24
CA ALA A 173 -6.05 -5.56 -20.29
C ALA A 173 -6.85 -5.37 -21.59
N GLN A 174 -7.70 -6.34 -21.96
CA GLN A 174 -8.63 -6.20 -23.09
C GLN A 174 -9.61 -5.03 -22.89
N HIS A 175 -10.12 -4.89 -21.66
CA HIS A 175 -10.99 -3.76 -21.30
C HIS A 175 -10.24 -2.42 -21.40
N GLU A 176 -9.06 -2.30 -20.78
CA GLU A 176 -8.26 -1.07 -20.80
C GLU A 176 -7.82 -0.68 -22.22
N LEU A 177 -7.46 -1.66 -23.06
CA LEU A 177 -7.18 -1.44 -24.48
C LEU A 177 -8.41 -0.89 -25.22
N THR A 178 -9.59 -1.47 -24.98
CA THR A 178 -10.84 -1.00 -25.60
C THR A 178 -11.16 0.43 -25.19
N VAL A 179 -11.03 0.77 -23.90
CA VAL A 179 -11.24 2.13 -23.38
C VAL A 179 -10.28 3.11 -24.06
N LEU A 180 -8.99 2.75 -24.16
CA LEU A 180 -7.98 3.59 -24.81
C LEU A 180 -8.29 3.83 -26.30
N LEU A 181 -8.60 2.78 -27.06
CA LEU A 181 -8.90 2.89 -28.49
C LEU A 181 -10.15 3.73 -28.75
N HIS A 182 -11.18 3.59 -27.91
CA HIS A 182 -12.41 4.37 -28.01
C HIS A 182 -12.20 5.85 -27.70
N ALA A 183 -11.41 6.16 -26.66
CA ALA A 183 -11.04 7.53 -26.34
C ALA A 183 -10.27 8.20 -27.50
N ARG A 184 -9.37 7.45 -28.16
CA ARG A 184 -8.64 7.94 -29.35
C ARG A 184 -9.53 8.11 -30.57
N GLY A 185 -10.49 7.21 -30.79
CA GLY A 185 -11.47 7.30 -31.89
C GLY A 185 -12.46 8.47 -31.74
N ARG A 186 -12.61 9.02 -30.53
CA ARG A 186 -13.44 10.20 -30.23
C ARG A 186 -12.66 11.52 -30.17
N GLY A 187 -11.34 11.51 -30.37
CA GLY A 187 -10.55 12.75 -30.52
C GLY A 187 -11.08 13.58 -31.69
N PRO A 188 -10.99 14.93 -31.66
CA PRO A 188 -11.54 15.76 -32.72
C PRO A 188 -11.00 15.27 -34.07
N ALA A 189 -11.92 14.97 -34.99
CA ALA A 189 -11.56 14.61 -36.36
C ALA A 189 -10.53 15.62 -36.88
N PRO A 190 -9.47 15.18 -37.60
CA PRO A 190 -8.57 16.13 -38.21
C PRO A 190 -9.41 17.11 -39.01
N ARG A 191 -9.31 18.41 -38.71
CA ARG A 191 -9.87 19.45 -39.57
C ARG A 191 -9.19 19.22 -40.91
N ARG A 192 -9.91 18.61 -41.85
CA ARG A 192 -9.45 18.54 -43.23
C ARG A 192 -9.18 19.98 -43.66
N PRO A 193 -7.98 20.32 -44.15
CA PRO A 193 -7.81 21.61 -44.79
C PRO A 193 -8.84 21.69 -45.93
N GLN A 194 -9.65 22.74 -45.89
CA GLN A 194 -10.45 23.10 -47.05
C GLN A 194 -9.47 23.68 -48.08
N LEU A 195 -9.21 22.84 -49.09
CA LEU A 195 -8.55 23.12 -50.38
C LEU A 195 -7.05 23.40 -50.32
#